data_AF-A0A8D9GI09-F1
#
_entry.id   AF-A0A8D9GI09-F1
#
_cell.length_a   1.000
_cell.length_b   1.000
_cell.length_c   1.000
_cell.angle_alpha   90.00
_cell.angle_beta   90.00
_cell.angle_gamma   90.00
#
_symmetry.space_group_name_H-M   'P 1'
#
loop_
_entity.id
_entity.type
_entity.pdbx_description
1 polymer ?
#
loop_
_entity_poly.entity_id
_entity_poly.type
_entity_poly.pdbx_seq_one_letter_code
_entity_poly.pdbx_strand_id
1 'polypeptide(L)'
;MKLEWTEEGGAKTVMGPIPAIKFDESRNRKVWFNSMVAAYTWWEDKRNDPRKTVTFGDGEPLPEDIVHDCLRILEEECVAVPWQRGDVLLIDNWAVLHSRRPFESISEQATTSFYTIPLTLLFCI
;
A
#
# COMPACT_ATOMS: atom_id res chain seq x y z
N MET A 1 7.04 -11.15 -13.47
CA MET A 1 8.11 -10.68 -12.56
C MET A 1 9.44 -11.05 -13.17
N LYS A 2 10.39 -10.11 -13.19
CA LYS A 2 11.77 -10.30 -13.67
C LYS A 2 12.71 -10.10 -12.49
N LEU A 3 13.74 -10.93 -12.39
CA LEU A 3 14.81 -10.81 -11.39
C LEU A 3 16.14 -10.77 -12.11
N GLU A 4 16.99 -9.82 -11.73
CA GLU A 4 18.33 -9.61 -12.28
C GLU A 4 19.32 -9.54 -11.12
N TRP A 5 20.37 -10.37 -11.16
CA TRP A 5 21.48 -10.27 -10.19
C TRP A 5 22.35 -9.07 -10.54
N THR A 6 22.70 -8.26 -9.54
CA THR A 6 23.59 -7.09 -9.69
C THR A 6 25.05 -7.50 -9.49
N GLU A 7 25.99 -6.77 -10.09
CA GLU A 7 27.44 -7.02 -9.95
C GLU A 7 27.94 -6.92 -8.50
N GLU A 8 27.26 -6.11 -7.67
CA GLU A 8 27.55 -5.95 -6.24
C GLU A 8 27.01 -7.11 -5.35
N GLY A 9 26.50 -8.18 -5.95
CA GLY A 9 25.96 -9.35 -5.23
C GLY A 9 24.53 -9.17 -4.69
N GLY A 10 23.87 -8.06 -5.01
CA GLY A 10 22.44 -7.84 -4.77
C GLY A 10 21.53 -8.34 -5.90
N ALA A 11 20.24 -8.02 -5.82
CA ALA A 11 19.24 -8.34 -6.85
C ALA A 11 18.33 -7.13 -7.13
N LYS A 12 17.98 -6.95 -8.40
CA LYS A 12 16.97 -6.02 -8.88
C LYS A 12 15.75 -6.81 -9.35
N THR A 13 14.56 -6.42 -8.89
CA THR A 13 13.31 -7.02 -9.34
C THR A 13 12.47 -6.01 -10.11
N VAL A 14 11.80 -6.47 -11.16
CA VAL A 14 10.85 -5.66 -11.94
C VAL A 14 9.53 -6.42 -12.01
N MET A 15 8.45 -5.75 -11.60
CA MET A 15 7.10 -6.30 -11.63
C MET A 15 6.20 -5.36 -12.42
N GLY A 16 5.57 -5.88 -13.48
CA GLY A 16 4.69 -5.08 -14.32
C GLY A 16 4.60 -5.64 -15.75
N PRO A 17 3.67 -5.09 -16.55
CA PRO A 17 2.60 -4.18 -16.12
C PRO A 17 1.58 -4.92 -15.24
N ILE A 18 1.07 -4.24 -14.20
CA ILE A 18 0.00 -4.76 -13.32
C ILE A 18 -1.11 -3.73 -13.15
N PRO A 19 -2.38 -4.13 -12.93
CA PRO A 19 -3.47 -3.18 -12.76
C PRO A 19 -3.30 -2.29 -11.53
N ALA A 20 -3.48 -0.98 -11.71
CA ALA A 20 -3.53 -0.02 -10.60
C ALA A 20 -4.93 0.09 -9.96
N ILE A 21 -5.97 -0.25 -10.72
CA ILE A 21 -7.36 -0.24 -10.26
C ILE A 21 -7.90 -1.66 -10.38
N LYS A 22 -8.44 -2.19 -9.29
CA LYS A 22 -9.13 -3.49 -9.25
C LYS A 22 -10.63 -3.30 -9.09
N PHE A 23 -11.39 -4.37 -9.23
CA PHE A 23 -12.83 -4.39 -9.01
C PHE A 23 -13.15 -5.26 -7.79
N ASP A 24 -13.84 -4.68 -6.81
CA ASP A 24 -14.39 -5.38 -5.66
C ASP A 24 -15.80 -5.87 -6.02
N GLU A 25 -15.92 -7.17 -6.31
CA GLU A 25 -17.18 -7.83 -6.68
C GLU A 25 -18.21 -7.78 -5.56
N SER A 26 -17.79 -7.83 -4.29
CA SER A 26 -18.70 -7.85 -3.14
C SER A 26 -19.48 -6.55 -2.98
N ARG A 27 -18.90 -5.45 -3.47
CA ARG A 27 -19.48 -4.09 -3.41
C ARG A 27 -19.74 -3.49 -4.80
N ASN A 28 -19.51 -4.26 -5.87
CA ASN A 28 -19.70 -3.87 -7.26
C ASN A 28 -19.06 -2.51 -7.61
N ARG A 29 -17.81 -2.28 -7.19
CA ARG A 29 -17.11 -1.00 -7.37
C ARG A 29 -15.62 -1.17 -7.68
N LYS A 30 -15.05 -0.16 -8.35
CA LYS A 30 -13.60 -0.07 -8.54
C LYS A 30 -12.91 0.39 -7.25
N VAL A 31 -11.70 -0.10 -7.02
CA VAL A 31 -10.88 0.22 -5.83
C VAL A 31 -9.45 0.56 -6.24
N TRP A 32 -8.86 1.51 -5.51
CA TRP A 32 -7.46 1.93 -5.66
C TRP A 32 -6.52 0.91 -5.00
N PHE A 33 -6.28 -0.21 -5.69
CA PHE A 33 -5.54 -1.35 -5.16
C PHE A 33 -4.15 -1.42 -5.81
N ASN A 34 -3.26 -0.53 -5.36
CA ASN A 34 -1.88 -0.46 -5.81
C ASN A 34 -0.99 0.18 -4.73
N SER A 35 0.32 0.20 -4.99
CA SER A 35 1.32 0.77 -4.09
C SER A 35 1.99 2.03 -4.65
N MET A 36 1.32 2.76 -5.56
CA MET A 36 1.90 3.89 -6.30
C MET A 36 2.47 4.96 -5.37
N VAL A 37 1.64 5.54 -4.50
CA VAL A 37 2.08 6.60 -3.57
C VAL A 37 3.16 6.05 -2.64
N ALA A 38 2.97 4.85 -2.09
CA ALA A 38 3.92 4.26 -1.17
C ALA A 38 5.32 4.07 -1.78
N ALA A 39 5.40 3.56 -3.01
CA ALA A 39 6.65 3.36 -3.71
C ALA A 39 7.30 4.69 -4.11
N TYR A 40 6.50 5.65 -4.57
CA TYR A 40 7.00 6.94 -5.07
C TYR A 40 7.48 7.89 -3.97
N THR A 41 6.95 7.78 -2.75
CA THR A 41 7.30 8.72 -1.67
C THR A 41 8.18 8.10 -0.58
N TRP A 42 8.12 6.78 -0.37
CA TRP A 42 8.73 6.16 0.81
C TRP A 42 9.75 5.05 0.51
N TRP A 43 9.86 4.55 -0.73
CA TRP A 43 10.86 3.53 -1.07
C TRP A 43 12.21 4.18 -1.43
N GLU A 44 12.75 4.91 -0.47
CA GLU A 44 14.05 5.56 -0.56
C GLU A 44 15.05 4.83 0.34
N ASP A 45 16.07 4.24 -0.27
CA ASP A 45 17.24 3.74 0.44
C ASP A 45 18.49 3.90 -0.45
N LYS A 46 19.65 3.44 0.02
CA LYS A 46 20.91 3.55 -0.74
C LYS A 46 20.86 2.91 -2.14
N ARG A 47 19.88 2.05 -2.42
CA ARG A 47 19.73 1.25 -3.65
C ARG A 47 18.53 1.68 -4.48
N ASN A 48 17.59 2.42 -3.90
CA ASN A 48 16.31 2.76 -4.53
C ASN A 48 16.09 4.27 -4.55
N ASP A 49 15.94 4.82 -5.77
CA ASP A 49 15.44 6.17 -6.01
C ASP A 49 13.92 6.09 -6.16
N PRO A 50 13.14 6.65 -5.21
CA PRO A 50 11.69 6.47 -5.17
C PRO A 50 10.98 7.05 -6.41
N ARG A 51 11.57 8.03 -7.12
CA ARG A 51 11.01 8.56 -8.38
C ARG A 51 11.14 7.57 -9.55
N LYS A 52 11.93 6.51 -9.38
CA LYS A 52 12.18 5.46 -10.38
C LYS A 52 11.66 4.09 -9.96
N THR A 53 11.20 3.92 -8.72
CA THR A 53 10.70 2.62 -8.21
C THR A 53 9.35 2.24 -8.80
N VAL A 54 8.57 3.23 -9.24
CA VAL A 54 7.27 3.03 -9.88
C VAL A 54 7.13 3.95 -11.09
N THR A 55 6.62 3.36 -12.17
CA THR A 55 6.37 4.00 -13.47
C THR A 55 5.03 3.53 -13.99
N PHE A 56 4.56 4.10 -15.10
CA PHE A 56 3.49 3.49 -15.87
C PHE A 56 3.90 2.10 -16.38
N GLY A 57 2.91 1.30 -16.79
CA GLY A 57 3.15 -0.07 -17.23
C GLY A 57 4.01 -0.21 -18.51
N ASP A 58 4.17 0.88 -19.25
CA ASP A 58 5.03 1.03 -20.41
C ASP A 58 6.44 1.56 -20.08
N GLY A 59 6.68 1.94 -18.83
CA GLY A 59 7.96 2.46 -18.34
C GLY A 59 8.04 3.99 -18.32
N GLU A 60 7.03 4.72 -18.79
CA GLU A 60 7.01 6.18 -18.68
C GLU A 60 6.92 6.63 -17.22
N PRO A 61 7.62 7.71 -16.83
CA PRO A 61 7.58 8.21 -15.46
C PRO A 61 6.19 8.74 -15.09
N LEU A 62 5.83 8.61 -13.81
CA LEU A 62 4.62 9.22 -13.29
C LEU A 62 4.82 10.74 -13.12
N PRO A 63 3.81 11.58 -13.44
CA PRO A 63 3.84 13.00 -13.14
C PRO A 63 3.86 13.22 -11.61
N GLU A 64 4.88 13.93 -11.12
CA GLU A 64 5.13 14.11 -9.68
C GLU A 64 3.97 14.86 -9.00
N ASP A 65 3.45 15.89 -9.63
CA ASP A 65 2.31 16.69 -9.16
C ASP A 65 1.06 15.83 -8.92
N ILE A 66 0.75 14.93 -9.85
CA ILE A 66 -0.39 14.01 -9.74
C ILE A 66 -0.19 13.01 -8.59
N VAL A 67 1.03 12.51 -8.40
CA VAL A 67 1.31 11.57 -7.29
C VAL A 67 1.12 12.25 -5.93
N HIS A 68 1.58 13.50 -5.80
CA HIS A 68 1.38 14.28 -4.57
C HIS A 68 -0.08 14.67 -4.34
N ASP A 69 -0.84 14.94 -5.40
CA ASP A 69 -2.29 15.13 -5.29
C ASP A 69 -3.01 13.85 -4.81
N CYS A 70 -2.57 12.68 -5.25
CA CYS A 70 -3.08 11.41 -4.72
C CYS A 70 -2.74 11.23 -3.24
N LEU A 71 -1.52 11.58 -2.82
CA LEU A 71 -1.12 11.56 -1.40
C LEU A 71 -2.04 12.48 -0.58
N ARG A 72 -2.30 13.70 -1.05
CA ARG A 72 -3.20 14.64 -0.39
C ARG A 72 -4.61 14.06 -0.20
N ILE A 73 -5.18 13.42 -1.23
CA ILE A 73 -6.49 12.76 -1.12
C ILE A 73 -6.46 11.64 -0.08
N LEU A 74 -5.40 10.82 -0.05
CA LEU A 74 -5.25 9.76 0.95
C LEU A 74 -5.19 10.31 2.37
N GLU A 75 -4.56 11.46 2.58
CA GLU A 75 -4.48 12.12 3.89
C GLU A 75 -5.81 12.76 4.30
N GLU A 76 -6.52 13.40 3.37
CA GLU A 76 -7.83 14.02 3.62
C GLU A 76 -8.91 13.00 3.96
N GLU A 77 -8.93 11.85 3.28
CA GLU A 77 -9.93 10.80 3.46
C GLU A 77 -9.56 9.80 4.57
N CYS A 78 -8.40 9.93 5.21
CA CYS A 78 -7.98 8.98 6.24
C CYS A 78 -8.72 9.19 7.57
N VAL A 79 -9.00 8.09 8.26
CA VAL A 79 -9.50 8.10 9.63
C VAL A 79 -8.40 7.57 10.56
N ALA A 80 -7.83 8.44 11.37
CA ALA A 80 -6.78 8.10 12.33
C ALA A 80 -7.37 7.95 13.75
N VAL A 81 -7.78 6.72 14.09
CA VAL A 81 -8.30 6.41 15.43
C VAL A 81 -7.13 6.25 16.41
N PRO A 82 -7.14 6.95 17.56
CA PRO A 82 -6.12 6.76 18.59
C PRO A 82 -6.31 5.39 19.25
N TRP A 83 -5.28 4.55 19.17
CA TRP A 83 -5.30 3.19 19.71
C TRP A 83 -5.34 3.18 21.24
N GLN A 84 -6.14 2.27 21.79
CA GLN A 84 -6.15 1.92 23.20
C GLN A 84 -5.79 0.45 23.40
N ARG A 85 -5.24 0.13 24.57
CA ARG A 85 -4.86 -1.24 24.90
C ARG A 85 -6.09 -2.14 24.93
N GLY A 86 -6.08 -3.17 24.08
CA GLY A 86 -7.18 -4.13 23.97
C GLY A 86 -8.11 -3.87 22.78
N ASP A 87 -7.93 -2.76 22.05
CA ASP A 87 -8.65 -2.51 20.81
C ASP A 87 -8.31 -3.57 19.75
N VAL A 88 -9.33 -3.91 18.96
CA VAL A 88 -9.19 -4.77 17.78
C VAL A 88 -9.83 -4.06 16.60
N LEU A 89 -9.03 -3.75 15.58
CA LEU A 89 -9.53 -3.22 14.32
C LEU A 89 -9.60 -4.35 13.29
N LEU A 90 -10.80 -4.61 12.78
CA LEU A 90 -11.01 -5.49 11.64
C LEU A 90 -11.06 -4.65 10.36
N ILE A 91 -10.24 -5.00 9.37
CA ILE A 91 -10.16 -4.30 8.09
C ILE A 91 -10.48 -5.26 6.95
N ASP A 92 -11.33 -4.82 6.02
CA ASP A 92 -11.47 -5.45 4.72
C ASP A 92 -10.39 -4.92 3.76
N ASN A 93 -9.41 -5.77 3.46
CA ASN A 93 -8.26 -5.42 2.64
C ASN A 93 -8.60 -5.17 1.15
N TRP A 94 -9.82 -5.48 0.70
CA TRP A 94 -10.29 -5.05 -0.63
C TRP A 94 -10.72 -3.59 -0.67
N ALA A 95 -11.14 -3.04 0.47
CA ALA A 95 -11.79 -1.73 0.53
C ALA A 95 -10.93 -0.65 1.21
N VAL A 96 -9.89 -1.02 1.97
CA VAL A 96 -9.18 -0.09 2.86
C VAL A 96 -7.66 -0.18 2.67
N LEU A 97 -7.03 0.98 2.50
CA LEU A 97 -5.59 1.15 2.68
C LEU A 97 -5.30 1.54 4.13
N HIS A 98 -4.18 1.10 4.69
CA HIS A 98 -3.75 1.47 6.03
C HIS A 98 -2.32 1.99 6.02
N SER A 99 -2.02 2.88 6.96
CA SER A 99 -0.69 3.44 7.18
C SER A 99 -0.43 3.58 8.68
N ARG A 100 0.74 4.12 9.05
CA ARG A 100 1.12 4.31 10.44
C ARG A 100 1.72 5.71 10.62
N ARG A 101 1.25 6.44 11.64
CA ARG A 101 1.88 7.70 12.07
C ARG A 101 3.21 7.42 12.78
N PRO A 102 4.17 8.34 12.75
CA PRO A 102 5.34 8.28 13.64
C PRO A 102 4.90 8.17 15.11
N PHE A 103 5.70 7.49 15.94
CA PHE A 103 5.45 7.33 17.37
C PHE A 103 6.76 7.35 18.15
N GLU A 104 6.69 7.66 19.45
CA GLU A 104 7.87 7.98 20.26
C GLU A 104 8.45 6.78 21.02
N SER A 105 7.68 5.71 21.26
CA SER A 105 8.08 4.64 22.19
C SER A 105 7.85 3.23 21.67
N ILE A 106 8.81 2.33 21.95
CA ILE A 106 8.71 0.89 21.64
C ILE A 106 7.64 0.15 22.47
N SER A 107 7.03 0.81 23.46
CA SER A 107 5.91 0.27 24.22
C SER A 107 4.60 0.24 23.44
N GLU A 108 4.53 0.92 22.29
CA GLU A 108 3.41 0.81 21.37
C GLU A 108 3.54 -0.48 20.53
N GLN A 109 2.79 -1.49 20.92
CA GLN A 109 2.77 -2.79 20.25
C GLN A 109 1.40 -3.04 19.65
N ALA A 110 1.38 -3.34 18.35
CA ALA A 110 0.21 -3.84 17.63
C ALA A 110 0.50 -5.24 17.11
N THR A 111 -0.42 -6.16 17.35
CA THR A 111 -0.37 -7.52 16.80
C THR A 111 -1.30 -7.61 15.61
N THR A 112 -0.83 -8.22 14.51
CA THR A 112 -1.62 -8.37 13.27
C THR A 112 -1.85 -9.85 12.97
N SER A 113 -3.00 -10.18 12.41
CA SER A 113 -3.32 -11.51 11.88
C SER A 113 -3.96 -11.38 10.51
N PHE A 114 -3.59 -12.27 9.59
CA PHE A 114 -4.11 -12.29 8.22
C PHE A 114 -5.03 -13.48 8.04
N TYR A 115 -6.19 -13.23 7.43
CA TYR A 115 -7.20 -14.24 7.20
C TYR A 115 -7.49 -14.35 5.70
N THR A 116 -7.53 -15.59 5.22
CA THR A 116 -8.22 -15.91 3.96
C THR A 116 -9.64 -16.28 4.36
N ILE A 117 -10.59 -15.37 4.17
CA ILE A 117 -11.99 -15.67 4.42
C ILE A 117 -12.55 -16.28 3.12
N PRO A 118 -12.77 -17.60 3.02
CA PRO A 118 -13.67 -18.11 2.00
C PRO A 118 -15.04 -17.49 2.29
N LEU A 119 -15.66 -16.92 1.27
CA LEU A 119 -16.86 -16.06 1.31
C LEU A 119 -18.07 -16.78 1.94
N THR A 120 -18.09 -16.97 3.27
CA THR A 120 -19.25 -17.42 4.05
C THR A 120 -19.06 -17.12 5.55
N LEU A 121 -18.82 -15.86 5.93
CA LEU A 121 -19.06 -15.42 7.30
C LEU A 121 -19.73 -14.05 7.27
N LEU A 122 -21.05 -14.08 7.34
CA LEU A 122 -21.90 -12.94 7.64
C LEU A 122 -21.62 -12.55 9.10
N PHE A 123 -21.02 -11.40 9.32
CA PHE A 123 -21.20 -10.67 10.57
C PHE A 123 -21.53 -9.22 10.21
N CYS A 124 -22.81 -8.89 10.39
CA CYS A 124 -23.27 -7.52 10.49
C CYS A 124 -22.65 -6.88 11.72
N ILE A 125 -22.02 -5.72 11.55
CA ILE A 125 -22.41 -4.45 12.19
C ILE A 125 -22.24 -3.36 11.13
#